data_AF-A0A964G107-F1
#
_entry.id   AF-A0A964G107-F1
#
_cell.length_a   1.000
_cell.length_b   1.000
_cell.length_c   1.000
_cell.angle_alpha   90.00
_cell.angle_beta   90.00
_cell.angle_gamma   90.00
#
_symmetry.space_group_name_H-M   'P 1'
#
loop_
_entity.id
_entity.type
_entity.pdbx_description
1 polymer ?
#
loop_
_entity_poly.entity_id
_entity_poly.type
_entity_poly.pdbx_seq_one_letter_code
_entity_poly.pdbx_strand_id
1 'polypeptide(L)'
;MLHNLQQSHQQEIQAITQVLAKITSRTADQIKPLLDAMLKQLIEPQQRPFYETATPTEWSIAFQEWVDSHRTLNFPTLSDEAISRESIYGDRG
;
A
#
# COMPACT_ATOMS: atom_id res chain seq x y z
N MET A 1 11.66 5.17 17.23
CA MET A 1 10.52 6.02 17.66
C MET A 1 9.42 5.20 18.31
N LEU A 2 8.90 4.15 17.65
CA LEU A 2 7.86 3.27 18.20
C LEU A 2 8.20 2.70 19.59
N HIS A 3 9.43 2.20 19.79
CA HIS A 3 9.86 1.63 21.08
C HIS A 3 9.82 2.65 22.24
N ASN A 4 10.25 3.89 21.98
CA ASN A 4 10.22 4.97 22.98
C ASN A 4 8.78 5.37 23.32
N LEU A 5 7.88 5.39 22.33
CA LEU A 5 6.45 5.66 22.55
C LEU A 5 5.78 4.53 23.33
N GLN A 6 6.08 3.27 23.00
CA GLN A 6 5.59 2.10 23.72
C GLN A 6 6.03 2.09 25.19
N GLN A 7 7.27 2.52 25.45
CA GLN A 7 7.78 2.64 26.82
C GLN A 7 7.16 3.82 27.58
N SER A 8 6.97 4.96 26.91
CA SER A 8 6.40 6.18 27.53
C SER A 8 4.90 6.07 27.82
N HIS A 9 4.16 5.27 27.04
CA HIS A 9 2.70 5.13 27.12
C HIS A 9 2.26 3.67 27.33
N GLN A 10 3.07 2.92 28.09
CA GLN A 10 2.85 1.48 28.28
C GLN A 10 1.47 1.17 28.88
N GLN A 11 1.02 1.99 29.84
CA GLN A 11 -0.25 1.79 30.52
C GLN A 11 -1.44 2.02 29.58
N GLU A 12 -1.39 3.07 28.77
CA GLU A 12 -2.42 3.42 27.79
C GLU A 12 -2.50 2.36 26.69
N ILE A 13 -1.37 1.90 26.18
CA ILE A 13 -1.32 0.84 25.15
C ILE A 13 -1.89 -0.48 25.70
N GLN A 14 -1.59 -0.80 26.96
CA GLN A 14 -2.17 -1.98 27.61
C GLN A 14 -3.69 -1.85 27.75
N ALA A 15 -4.20 -0.68 28.18
CA ALA A 15 -5.63 -0.43 28.29
C ALA A 15 -6.33 -0.54 26.92
N ILE A 16 -5.77 0.06 25.87
CA ILE A 16 -6.27 -0.02 24.50
C ILE A 16 -6.31 -1.48 24.01
N THR A 17 -5.25 -2.25 24.29
CA THR A 17 -5.17 -3.67 23.91
C THR A 17 -6.31 -4.48 24.53
N GLN A 18 -6.62 -4.24 25.81
CA GLN A 18 -7.70 -4.94 26.52
C GLN A 18 -9.09 -4.54 26.00
N VAL A 19 -9.29 -3.26 25.72
CA VAL A 19 -10.56 -2.77 25.15
C VAL A 19 -10.79 -3.37 23.75
N LEU A 20 -9.77 -3.36 22.89
CA LEU A 20 -9.85 -3.93 21.55
C LEU A 20 -10.05 -5.45 21.58
N ALA A 21 -9.37 -6.16 22.49
CA ALA A 21 -9.57 -7.59 22.70
C ALA A 21 -11.03 -7.91 23.04
N LYS A 22 -11.63 -7.12 23.96
CA LYS A 22 -13.04 -7.26 24.35
C LYS A 22 -14.01 -6.95 23.21
N ILE A 23 -13.80 -5.85 22.48
CA ILE A 23 -14.69 -5.43 21.37
C ILE A 23 -14.66 -6.44 20.22
N THR A 24 -13.48 -6.96 19.89
CA THR A 24 -13.29 -7.83 18.73
C THR A 24 -13.40 -9.32 19.05
N SER A 25 -13.64 -9.68 20.32
CA SER A 25 -13.62 -11.07 20.81
C SER A 25 -12.33 -11.82 20.44
N ARG A 26 -11.20 -11.11 20.50
CA ARG A 26 -9.86 -11.63 20.21
C ARG A 26 -9.01 -11.61 21.47
N THR A 27 -7.93 -12.38 21.49
CA THR A 27 -6.98 -12.35 22.61
C THR A 27 -6.08 -11.11 22.53
N ALA A 28 -5.54 -10.69 23.67
CA ALA A 28 -4.56 -9.60 23.72
C ALA A 28 -3.35 -9.87 22.80
N ASP A 29 -2.92 -11.13 22.71
CA ASP A 29 -1.80 -11.54 21.85
C ASP A 29 -2.10 -11.41 20.36
N GLN A 30 -3.36 -11.56 19.95
CA GLN A 30 -3.79 -11.33 18.56
C GLN A 30 -3.91 -9.83 18.24
N ILE A 31 -4.26 -9.01 19.23
CA ILE A 31 -4.42 -7.57 19.07
C ILE A 31 -3.09 -6.83 19.10
N LYS A 32 -2.14 -7.26 19.94
CA LYS A 32 -0.84 -6.61 20.09
C LYS A 32 -0.11 -6.36 18.76
N PRO A 33 0.07 -7.33 17.85
CA PRO A 33 0.75 -7.07 16.58
C PRO A 33 -0.03 -6.12 15.66
N LEU A 34 -1.36 -6.14 15.71
CA LEU A 34 -2.21 -5.23 14.91
C LEU A 34 -2.10 -3.80 15.44
N LEU A 35 -2.16 -3.63 16.76
CA LEU A 35 -1.98 -2.33 17.41
C LEU A 35 -0.57 -1.78 17.17
N ASP A 36 0.46 -2.62 17.26
CA ASP A 36 1.84 -2.22 16.98
C ASP A 36 2.01 -1.76 15.51
N ALA A 37 1.35 -2.41 14.56
CA ALA A 37 1.34 -2.00 13.15
C ALA A 37 0.61 -0.66 12.94
N MET A 38 -0.54 -0.46 13.60
CA MET A 38 -1.29 0.80 13.55
C MET A 38 -0.50 1.95 14.16
N LEU A 39 0.11 1.75 15.34
CA LEU A 39 0.94 2.75 15.99
C LEU A 39 2.14 3.11 15.12
N LYS A 40 2.77 2.11 14.48
CA LYS A 40 3.84 2.36 13.52
C LYS A 40 3.39 3.28 12.38
N GLN A 41 2.23 3.00 11.78
CA GLN A 41 1.65 3.83 10.71
C GLN A 41 1.28 5.25 11.15
N LEU A 42 0.92 5.46 12.42
CA LEU A 42 0.57 6.77 12.96
C LEU A 42 1.79 7.63 13.31
N ILE A 43 2.90 6.99 13.67
CA ILE A 43 4.13 7.67 14.10
C ILE A 43 5.06 7.91 12.91
N GLU A 44 5.10 6.97 11.96
CA GLU A 44 5.87 7.16 10.74
C GLU A 44 5.16 8.19 9.85
N PRO A 45 5.88 9.21 9.35
CA PRO A 45 5.29 10.14 8.41
C PRO A 45 4.78 9.33 7.22
N GLN A 46 3.47 9.37 6.97
CA GLN A 46 2.91 8.84 5.74
C GLN A 46 3.54 9.63 4.59
N GLN A 47 4.49 9.01 3.91
CA GLN A 47 4.95 9.50 2.63
C GLN A 47 3.73 9.48 1.72
N ARG A 48 3.39 10.64 1.18
CA ARG A 48 2.36 10.70 0.15
C ARG A 48 2.77 9.78 -0.99
N PRO A 49 1.80 9.05 -1.57
CA PRO A 49 2.11 8.12 -2.63
C PRO A 49 2.73 8.86 -3.81
N PHE A 50 3.58 8.17 -4.57
CA PHE A 50 4.34 8.75 -5.68
C PHE A 50 3.46 9.58 -6.63
N TYR A 51 2.23 9.13 -6.91
CA TYR A 51 1.33 9.82 -7.83
C TYR A 51 0.85 11.20 -7.35
N GLU A 52 0.92 11.48 -6.04
CA GLU A 52 0.55 12.79 -5.47
C GLU A 52 1.71 13.78 -5.44
N THR A 53 2.95 13.29 -5.41
CA THR A 53 4.13 14.13 -5.16
C THR A 53 5.10 14.21 -6.31
N ALA A 54 5.05 13.26 -7.24
CA ALA A 54 6.00 13.19 -8.34
C ALA A 54 5.82 14.36 -9.31
N THR A 55 6.93 14.99 -9.63
CA THR A 55 7.06 15.98 -10.71
C THR A 55 6.91 15.30 -12.08
N PRO A 56 6.60 16.05 -13.15
CA PRO A 56 6.52 15.48 -14.50
C PRO A 56 7.80 14.76 -14.95
N THR A 57 8.97 15.22 -14.50
CA THR A 57 10.26 14.58 -14.78
C THR A 57 10.39 13.25 -14.06
N GLU A 58 10.06 13.18 -12.77
CA GLU A 58 10.07 11.92 -12.00
C GLU A 58 9.10 10.90 -12.59
N TRP A 59 7.93 11.35 -13.03
CA TRP A 59 6.98 10.51 -13.77
C TRP A 59 7.58 9.95 -15.06
N SER A 60 8.26 10.78 -15.85
CA SER A 60 8.89 10.35 -17.10
C SER A 60 9.98 9.31 -16.86
N ILE A 61 10.77 9.50 -15.81
CA ILE A 61 11.83 8.55 -15.41
C ILE A 61 11.22 7.23 -14.94
N ALA A 62 10.26 7.27 -14.00
CA ALA A 62 9.62 6.07 -13.47
C ALA A 62 8.91 5.25 -14.58
N PHE A 63 8.30 5.94 -15.55
CA PHE A 63 7.70 5.29 -16.71
C PHE A 63 8.76 4.58 -17.57
N GLN A 64 9.88 5.25 -17.85
CA GLN A 64 10.96 4.67 -18.65
C GLN A 64 11.57 3.44 -17.96
N GLU A 65 11.82 3.51 -16.64
CA GLU A 65 12.30 2.37 -15.85
C GLU A 65 11.32 1.20 -15.89
N TRP A 66 10.01 1.48 -15.78
CA TRP A 66 8.98 0.47 -15.91
C TRP A 66 9.00 -0.21 -17.29
N VAL A 67 9.06 0.56 -18.38
CA VAL A 67 9.18 0.02 -19.75
C VAL A 67 10.43 -0.85 -19.90
N ASP A 68 11.58 -0.35 -19.43
CA ASP A 68 12.86 -1.04 -19.58
C ASP A 68 12.91 -2.36 -18.78
N SER A 69 12.28 -2.39 -17.60
CA SER A 69 12.17 -3.63 -16.81
C SER A 69 11.37 -4.75 -17.49
N HIS A 70 10.51 -4.41 -18.47
CA HIS A 70 9.68 -5.38 -19.20
C HIS A 70 10.24 -5.72 -20.59
N ARG A 71 11.23 -4.97 -21.09
CA ARG A 71 11.80 -5.19 -22.43
C ARG A 71 12.46 -6.57 -22.58
N THR A 72 13.00 -7.14 -21.51
CA THR A 72 13.67 -8.45 -21.52
C THR A 72 12.74 -9.62 -21.26
N LEU A 73 11.49 -9.35 -20.86
CA LEU A 73 10.52 -10.39 -20.45
C LEU A 73 9.85 -11.09 -21.65
N ASN A 74 10.17 -10.68 -22.88
CA ASN A 74 9.72 -11.29 -24.14
C ASN A 74 8.22 -11.64 -24.15
N PHE A 75 7.38 -10.70 -23.71
CA PHE A 75 5.94 -10.91 -23.73
C PHE A 75 5.42 -11.05 -25.17
N PRO A 76 4.43 -11.93 -25.39
CA PRO A 76 3.80 -12.01 -26.70
C PRO A 76 3.16 -10.66 -27.04
N THR A 77 3.42 -10.17 -28.25
CA THR A 77 2.74 -8.99 -28.78
C THR A 77 1.26 -9.30 -28.95
N LEU A 78 0.40 -8.38 -28.51
CA LEU A 78 -1.03 -8.46 -28.81
C LEU A 78 -1.23 -8.31 -30.33
N SER A 79 -2.21 -9.02 -30.89
CA SER A 79 -2.63 -8.81 -32.27
C SER A 79 -3.31 -7.45 -32.44
N ASP A 80 -3.32 -6.92 -33.66
CA ASP A 80 -4.01 -5.66 -33.99
C ASP A 80 -5.50 -5.72 -33.63
N GLU A 81 -6.12 -6.90 -33.79
CA GLU A 81 -7.49 -7.15 -33.35
C GLU A 81 -7.64 -7.05 -31.82
N ALA A 82 -6.69 -7.54 -31.04
CA ALA A 82 -6.76 -7.49 -29.57
C ALA A 82 -6.57 -6.08 -29.00
N ILE A 83 -5.97 -5.15 -29.76
CA ILE A 83 -5.80 -3.75 -29.38
C ILE A 83 -6.75 -2.79 -30.09
N SER A 84 -7.56 -3.27 -31.03
CA SER A 84 -8.53 -2.45 -31.78
C SER A 84 -9.62 -1.93 -30.86
N ARG A 85 -9.98 -0.65 -31.06
CA ARG A 85 -11.08 0.00 -30.34
C ARG A 85 -12.41 -0.71 -30.61
N GLU A 86 -12.63 -1.14 -31.85
CA GLU A 86 -13.81 -1.85 -32.30
C GLU A 86 -13.92 -3.22 -31.64
N SER A 87 -12.80 -3.91 -31.42
CA SER A 87 -12.76 -5.17 -30.66
C SER A 87 -13.06 -4.97 -29.16
N ILE A 88 -12.52 -3.91 -28.56
CA ILE A 88 -12.68 -3.63 -27.11
C ILE A 88 -14.09 -3.08 -26.79
N TYR A 89 -14.68 -2.29 -27.69
CA TYR A 89 -15.90 -1.51 -27.42
C TYR A 89 -17.05 -1.73 -28.42
N GLY A 90 -16.89 -2.51 -29.49
CA GLY A 90 -17.85 -2.59 -30.60
C GLY A 90 -19.22 -3.13 -30.22
N ASP A 91 -19.30 -4.17 -29.40
CA ASP A 91 -20.57 -4.78 -28.97
C ASP A 91 -21.27 -4.03 -27.83
N ARG A 92 -20.70 -2.90 -27.36
CA ARG A 92 -21.25 -2.09 -26.26
C ARG A 92 -21.93 -0.81 -26.73
N GLY A 93 -22.26 -0.72 -28.03
CA GLY A 93 -22.99 0.37 -28.66
C GLY A 93 -24.48 0.11 -28.81
#